data_AF-A0A6B9FFJ7-F1
#
_entry.id   AF-A0A6B9FFJ7-F1
#
_cell.length_a   1.000
_cell.length_b   1.000
_cell.length_c   1.000
_cell.angle_alpha   90.00
_cell.angle_beta   90.00
_cell.angle_gamma   90.00
#
_symmetry.space_group_name_H-M   'P 1'
#
loop_
_entity.id
_entity.type
_entity.pdbx_description
1 polymer ?
#
loop_
_entity_poly.entity_id
_entity_poly.type
_entity_poly.pdbx_seq_one_letter_code
_entity_poly.pdbx_strand_id
1 'polypeptide(L)'
;MRRWTILLAATGILLPGATLARERAEQPAVDQAMRGGDAELITAQEAVRRAQEKVRSKQRVGGRELSQAQEEMVQAKEQLRVVTTQVENRRSDTERQQWSEKMRRDKEAADARDAEQARQQQDEARRLAEETRLNKERQDAERQRQADSWHDRLQKLDERNQRQAAAEAAERQRQRQELQREQAKPQNVLMRLYASYIEVKRCHDSLAGKAFVYVDDRDLATAREQTKFVEGKLLIADPAIDRDAAWRSANEKDPGRWLFMGGQLDVEAGKLTEDGQEFCRGMLAAVKEQYLRLNPDAAIVKKDF
;
A
#
# COMPACT_ATOMS: atom_id res chain seq x y z
N MET A 1 -27.39 -26.25 5.77
CA MET A 1 -27.41 -27.23 6.87
C MET A 1 -25.98 -27.57 7.27
N ARG A 2 -25.38 -26.89 8.24
CA ARG A 2 -24.06 -27.25 8.79
C ARG A 2 -24.14 -27.17 10.32
N ARG A 3 -23.85 -28.32 10.93
CA ARG A 3 -23.95 -28.63 12.36
C ARG A 3 -22.96 -27.78 13.16
N TRP A 4 -23.47 -27.08 14.17
CA TRP A 4 -22.68 -26.46 15.22
C TRP A 4 -22.43 -27.50 16.31
N THR A 5 -21.17 -27.85 16.53
CA THR A 5 -20.74 -28.72 17.63
C THR A 5 -20.44 -27.82 18.83
N ILE A 6 -21.32 -27.85 19.83
CA ILE A 6 -21.16 -27.14 21.11
C ILE A 6 -20.27 -28.01 22.00
N LEU A 7 -19.02 -27.57 22.22
CA LEU A 7 -18.12 -28.13 23.23
C LEU A 7 -18.43 -27.48 24.58
N LEU A 8 -19.10 -28.23 25.45
CA LEU A 8 -19.29 -27.92 26.87
C LEU A 8 -17.92 -27.98 27.59
N ALA A 9 -17.36 -26.82 27.89
CA ALA A 9 -16.23 -26.71 28.80
C ALA A 9 -16.74 -26.91 30.24
N ALA A 10 -16.30 -28.00 30.87
CA ALA A 10 -16.54 -28.28 32.28
C ALA A 10 -15.77 -27.27 33.14
N THR A 11 -16.47 -26.29 33.68
CA THR A 11 -15.99 -25.38 34.72
C THR A 11 -15.87 -26.16 36.04
N GLY A 12 -14.67 -26.66 36.32
CA GLY A 12 -14.29 -27.16 37.63
C GLY A 12 -14.24 -26.01 38.64
N ILE A 13 -15.28 -25.90 39.46
CA ILE A 13 -15.31 -25.03 40.64
C ILE A 13 -14.43 -25.69 41.70
N LEU A 14 -13.15 -25.29 41.76
CA LEU A 14 -12.25 -25.62 42.86
C LEU A 14 -12.61 -24.75 44.06
N LEU A 15 -13.25 -25.36 45.06
CA LEU A 15 -13.53 -24.78 46.37
C LEU A 15 -12.23 -24.42 47.10
N PRO A 16 -12.02 -23.16 47.51
CA PRO A 16 -10.91 -22.79 48.39
C PRO A 16 -11.28 -23.15 49.83
N GLY A 17 -11.07 -24.42 50.21
CA GLY A 17 -11.53 -24.96 51.49
C GLY A 17 -10.52 -25.82 52.23
N ALA A 18 -9.23 -25.44 52.27
CA ALA A 18 -8.21 -26.29 52.91
C ALA A 18 -7.12 -25.58 53.74
N THR A 19 -7.10 -24.25 53.88
CA THR A 19 -5.98 -23.58 54.57
C THR A 19 -6.23 -23.22 56.04
N LEU A 20 -7.46 -23.34 56.56
CA LEU A 20 -7.76 -22.96 57.96
C LEU A 20 -7.47 -24.05 59.01
N ALA A 21 -7.06 -25.26 58.60
CA ALA A 21 -6.85 -26.36 59.55
C ALA A 21 -5.45 -26.42 60.19
N ARG A 22 -4.47 -25.64 59.70
CA ARG A 22 -3.06 -25.80 60.11
C ARG A 22 -2.59 -24.83 61.20
N GLU A 23 -3.28 -23.71 61.43
CA GLU A 23 -2.89 -22.74 62.47
C GLU A 23 -3.26 -23.17 63.90
N ARG A 24 -4.13 -24.18 64.08
CA ARG A 24 -4.55 -24.62 65.42
C ARG A 24 -3.59 -25.61 66.10
N ALA A 25 -2.56 -26.10 65.42
CA ALA A 25 -1.68 -27.14 65.94
C ALA A 25 -0.37 -26.61 66.58
N GLU A 26 0.02 -25.35 66.35
CA GLU A 26 1.30 -24.79 66.84
C GLU A 26 1.18 -23.96 68.14
N GLN A 27 -0.04 -23.54 68.52
CA GLN A 27 -0.27 -22.84 69.79
C GLN A 27 0.00 -23.64 71.09
N PRO A 28 -0.23 -24.96 71.20
CA PRO A 28 -0.09 -25.64 72.50
C PRO A 28 1.36 -25.79 72.99
N ALA A 29 2.37 -25.69 72.09
CA ALA A 29 3.77 -25.90 72.45
C ALA A 29 4.38 -24.68 73.16
N VAL A 30 4.05 -23.46 72.71
CA VAL A 30 4.53 -22.22 73.34
C VAL A 30 3.86 -22.03 74.71
N ASP A 31 2.56 -22.33 74.79
CA ASP A 31 1.82 -22.28 76.05
C ASP A 31 2.32 -23.33 77.08
N GLN A 32 2.83 -24.48 76.63
CA GLN A 32 3.45 -25.47 77.53
C GLN A 32 4.84 -25.02 78.02
N ALA A 33 5.66 -24.42 77.17
CA ALA A 33 6.99 -23.92 77.55
C ALA A 33 6.92 -22.75 78.54
N MET A 34 5.96 -21.83 78.35
CA MET A 34 5.72 -20.72 79.28
C MET A 34 5.25 -21.21 80.65
N ARG A 35 4.35 -22.21 80.69
CA ARG A 35 3.89 -22.84 81.95
C ARG A 35 5.03 -23.53 82.73
N GLY A 36 6.04 -24.07 82.05
CA GLY A 36 7.21 -24.67 82.70
C GLY A 36 8.09 -23.64 83.42
N GLY A 37 8.34 -22.50 82.78
CA GLY A 37 9.07 -21.38 83.39
C GLY A 37 8.31 -20.75 84.56
N ASP A 38 6.99 -20.62 84.44
CA ASP A 38 6.14 -20.15 85.53
C ASP A 38 6.17 -21.11 86.73
N ALA A 39 6.21 -22.42 86.50
CA ALA A 39 6.31 -23.41 87.57
C ALA A 39 7.66 -23.35 88.31
N GLU A 40 8.77 -23.15 87.60
CA GLU A 40 10.11 -22.96 88.19
C GLU A 40 10.16 -21.67 89.04
N LEU A 41 9.57 -20.58 88.53
CA LEU A 41 9.48 -19.30 89.23
C LEU A 41 8.60 -19.39 90.50
N ILE A 42 7.43 -20.03 90.41
CA ILE A 42 6.54 -20.27 91.56
C ILE A 42 7.27 -21.09 92.63
N THR A 43 7.98 -22.15 92.23
CA THR A 43 8.75 -23.01 93.16
C THR A 43 9.86 -22.22 93.87
N ALA A 44 10.58 -21.36 93.14
CA ALA A 44 11.62 -20.51 93.72
C ALA A 44 11.04 -19.42 94.66
N GLN A 45 9.87 -18.85 94.32
CA GLN A 45 9.16 -17.90 95.19
C GLN A 45 8.68 -18.56 96.49
N GLU A 46 8.16 -19.78 96.41
CA GLU A 46 7.79 -20.57 97.59
C GLU A 46 8.99 -20.90 98.47
N ALA A 47 10.15 -21.23 97.88
CA ALA A 47 11.38 -21.49 98.63
C ALA A 47 11.84 -20.26 99.44
N VAL A 48 11.78 -19.06 98.84
CA VAL A 48 12.03 -17.79 99.54
C VAL A 48 11.02 -17.58 100.67
N ARG A 49 9.73 -17.84 100.43
CA ARG A 49 8.68 -17.70 101.46
C ARG A 49 8.94 -18.61 102.65
N ARG A 50 9.26 -19.89 102.41
CA ARG A 50 9.59 -20.88 103.45
C ARG A 50 10.85 -20.49 104.24
N ALA A 51 11.88 -19.99 103.57
CA ALA A 51 13.10 -19.50 104.23
C ALA A 51 12.83 -18.25 105.10
N GLN A 52 11.96 -17.35 104.64
CA GLN A 52 11.54 -16.17 105.40
C GLN A 52 10.73 -16.52 106.66
N GLU A 53 9.86 -17.52 106.57
CA GLU A 53 9.12 -18.08 107.72
C GLU A 53 10.07 -18.72 108.75
N LYS A 54 11.09 -19.47 108.29
CA LYS A 54 12.14 -20.02 109.15
C LYS A 54 12.90 -18.93 109.92
N VAL A 55 13.34 -17.86 109.25
CA VAL A 55 14.01 -16.72 109.90
C VAL A 55 13.13 -16.09 110.98
N ARG A 56 11.84 -15.85 110.69
CA ARG A 56 10.87 -15.30 111.67
C ARG A 56 10.69 -16.22 112.88
N SER A 57 10.66 -17.54 112.68
CA SER A 57 10.48 -18.51 113.78
C SER A 57 11.72 -18.59 114.70
N LYS A 58 12.93 -18.46 114.16
CA LYS A 58 14.20 -18.54 114.90
C LYS A 58 14.61 -17.23 115.58
N GLN A 59 13.92 -16.13 115.28
CA GLN A 59 14.18 -14.79 115.84
C GLN A 59 13.98 -14.70 117.36
N ARG A 60 13.30 -15.69 117.98
CA ARG A 60 13.05 -15.76 119.43
C ARG A 60 14.08 -16.59 120.21
N VAL A 61 14.90 -17.41 119.54
CA VAL A 61 15.78 -18.39 120.18
C VAL A 61 17.19 -17.85 120.42
N GLY A 62 17.66 -16.89 119.60
CA GLY A 62 18.96 -16.24 119.73
C GLY A 62 20.16 -17.16 119.43
N GLY A 63 21.16 -16.67 118.69
CA GLY A 63 22.40 -17.41 118.40
C GLY A 63 22.48 -18.04 117.00
N ARG A 64 23.29 -19.11 116.86
CA ARG A 64 23.74 -19.71 115.58
C ARG A 64 22.62 -20.14 114.64
N GLU A 65 21.47 -20.58 115.16
CA GLU A 65 20.34 -21.03 114.32
C GLU A 65 19.70 -19.89 113.51
N LEU A 66 19.73 -18.66 114.02
CA LEU A 66 19.24 -17.49 113.29
C LEU A 66 20.18 -17.15 112.12
N SER A 67 21.50 -17.28 112.33
CA SER A 67 22.51 -17.08 111.28
C SER A 67 22.32 -18.07 110.13
N GLN A 68 22.10 -19.34 110.45
CA GLN A 68 21.86 -20.39 109.44
C GLN A 68 20.55 -20.15 108.68
N ALA A 69 19.47 -19.75 109.36
CA ALA A 69 18.22 -19.39 108.68
C ALA A 69 18.37 -18.14 107.79
N GLN A 70 19.20 -17.17 108.19
CA GLN A 70 19.51 -15.99 107.38
C GLN A 70 20.31 -16.36 106.13
N GLU A 71 21.28 -17.27 106.23
CA GLU A 71 22.03 -17.81 105.09
C GLU A 71 21.12 -18.58 104.12
N GLU A 72 20.22 -19.43 104.60
CA GLU A 72 19.22 -20.13 103.77
C GLU A 72 18.32 -19.15 103.01
N MET A 73 17.91 -18.04 103.65
CA MET A 73 17.11 -17.00 103.01
C MET A 73 17.91 -16.26 101.91
N VAL A 74 19.20 -15.99 102.15
CA VAL A 74 20.07 -15.37 101.14
C VAL A 74 20.23 -16.31 99.94
N GLN A 75 20.48 -17.60 100.16
CA GLN A 75 20.58 -18.60 99.10
C GLN A 75 19.27 -18.74 98.31
N ALA A 76 18.12 -18.80 98.99
CA ALA A 76 16.82 -18.88 98.32
C ALA A 76 16.52 -17.63 97.48
N LYS A 77 16.88 -16.43 97.97
CA LYS A 77 16.72 -15.17 97.21
C LYS A 77 17.62 -15.13 95.98
N GLU A 78 18.84 -15.63 96.09
CA GLU A 78 19.76 -15.70 94.96
C GLU A 78 19.28 -16.71 93.92
N GLN A 79 18.78 -17.88 94.34
CA GLN A 79 18.15 -18.84 93.44
C GLN A 79 16.92 -18.25 92.72
N LEU A 80 16.06 -17.51 93.44
CA LEU A 80 14.94 -16.81 92.82
C LEU A 80 15.41 -15.80 91.76
N ARG A 81 16.45 -15.01 92.03
CA ARG A 81 17.02 -14.07 91.04
C ARG A 81 17.54 -14.78 89.79
N VAL A 82 18.23 -15.90 89.96
CA VAL A 82 18.73 -16.70 88.85
C VAL A 82 17.59 -17.26 88.02
N VAL A 83 16.56 -17.83 88.66
CA VAL A 83 15.38 -18.37 87.97
C VAL A 83 14.59 -17.28 87.25
N THR A 84 14.37 -16.12 87.88
CA THR A 84 13.70 -14.97 87.23
C THR A 84 14.46 -14.54 85.97
N THR A 85 15.78 -14.37 86.07
CA THR A 85 16.63 -14.02 84.91
C THR A 85 16.54 -15.08 83.81
N GLN A 86 16.53 -16.37 84.16
CA GLN A 86 16.41 -17.46 83.18
C GLN A 86 15.04 -17.46 82.48
N VAL A 87 13.96 -17.25 83.22
CA VAL A 87 12.60 -17.16 82.67
C VAL A 87 12.46 -15.93 81.76
N GLU A 88 12.98 -14.78 82.17
CA GLU A 88 12.99 -13.55 81.36
C GLU A 88 13.80 -13.73 80.07
N ASN A 89 14.98 -14.35 80.14
CA ASN A 89 15.78 -14.64 78.95
C ASN A 89 15.05 -15.59 77.98
N ARG A 90 14.45 -16.68 78.48
CA ARG A 90 13.65 -17.61 77.65
C ARG A 90 12.46 -16.92 76.99
N ARG A 91 11.77 -16.05 77.73
CA ARG A 91 10.66 -15.25 77.18
C ARG A 91 11.15 -14.30 76.10
N SER A 92 12.24 -13.57 76.34
CA SER A 92 12.84 -12.67 75.35
C SER A 92 13.29 -13.42 74.10
N ASP A 93 13.88 -14.60 74.24
CA ASP A 93 14.29 -15.44 73.12
C ASP A 93 13.08 -15.95 72.31
N THR A 94 12.00 -16.33 72.98
CA THR A 94 10.75 -16.75 72.32
C THR A 94 10.10 -15.59 71.56
N GLU A 95 10.06 -14.40 72.16
CA GLU A 95 9.56 -13.18 71.50
C GLU A 95 10.42 -12.81 70.28
N ARG A 96 11.76 -12.94 70.36
CA ARG A 96 12.66 -12.75 69.22
C ARG A 96 12.44 -13.78 68.11
N GLN A 97 12.24 -15.05 68.46
CA GLN A 97 11.94 -16.11 67.50
C GLN A 97 10.62 -15.83 66.77
N GLN A 98 9.54 -15.56 67.52
CA GLN A 98 8.24 -15.21 66.95
C GLN A 98 8.32 -13.97 66.05
N TRP A 99 9.05 -12.94 66.47
CA TRP A 99 9.26 -11.75 65.67
C TRP A 99 10.04 -12.06 64.39
N SER A 100 11.11 -12.87 64.47
CA SER A 100 11.90 -13.28 63.30
C SER A 100 11.09 -14.13 62.31
N GLU A 101 10.25 -15.04 62.81
CA GLU A 101 9.36 -15.85 61.98
C GLU A 101 8.27 -15.01 61.32
N LYS A 102 7.69 -14.07 62.07
CA LYS A 102 6.73 -13.11 61.52
C LYS A 102 7.37 -12.30 60.40
N MET A 103 8.55 -11.72 60.63
CA MET A 103 9.29 -10.98 59.61
C MET A 103 9.62 -11.84 58.38
N ARG A 104 9.97 -13.13 58.57
CA ARG A 104 10.18 -14.07 57.46
C ARG A 104 8.89 -14.30 56.66
N ARG A 105 7.75 -14.55 57.34
CA ARG A 105 6.44 -14.75 56.70
C ARG A 105 5.99 -13.50 55.95
N ASP A 106 6.14 -12.32 56.57
CA ASP A 106 5.79 -11.04 55.95
C ASP A 106 6.67 -10.78 54.71
N LYS A 107 7.96 -11.11 54.78
CA LYS A 107 8.87 -11.04 53.63
C LYS A 107 8.47 -12.01 52.52
N GLU A 108 8.23 -13.27 52.84
CA GLU A 108 7.78 -14.28 51.85
C GLU A 108 6.45 -13.88 51.20
N ALA A 109 5.53 -13.30 51.97
CA ALA A 109 4.27 -12.78 51.44
C ALA A 109 4.48 -11.56 50.53
N ALA A 110 5.41 -10.66 50.85
CA ALA A 110 5.77 -9.54 49.99
C ALA A 110 6.41 -10.04 48.68
N ASP A 111 7.41 -10.92 48.77
CA ASP A 111 8.09 -11.51 47.61
C ASP A 111 7.09 -12.26 46.71
N ALA A 112 6.10 -12.95 47.29
CA ALA A 112 5.04 -13.62 46.54
C ALA A 112 4.12 -12.65 45.79
N ARG A 113 3.76 -11.50 46.39
CA ARG A 113 2.96 -10.45 45.73
C ARG A 113 3.73 -9.80 44.59
N ASP A 114 5.01 -9.50 44.80
CA ASP A 114 5.87 -8.91 43.78
C ASP A 114 6.05 -9.87 42.61
N ALA A 115 6.22 -11.18 42.88
CA ALA A 115 6.29 -12.20 41.85
C ALA A 115 4.96 -12.35 41.07
N GLU A 116 3.81 -12.25 41.73
CA GLU A 116 2.50 -12.28 41.08
C GLU A 116 2.29 -11.04 40.19
N GLN A 117 2.62 -9.84 40.68
CA GLN A 117 2.54 -8.61 39.90
C GLN A 117 3.47 -8.67 38.67
N ALA A 118 4.69 -9.18 38.83
CA ALA A 118 5.61 -9.35 37.72
C ALA A 118 5.06 -10.32 36.65
N ARG A 119 4.39 -11.40 37.04
CA ARG A 119 3.72 -12.32 36.10
C ARG A 119 2.58 -11.64 35.37
N GLN A 120 1.75 -10.88 36.08
CA GLN A 120 0.63 -10.13 35.48
C GLN A 120 1.13 -9.11 34.44
N GLN A 121 2.19 -8.35 34.77
CA GLN A 121 2.81 -7.41 33.83
C GLN A 121 3.41 -8.11 32.60
N GLN A 122 4.04 -9.28 32.78
CA GLN A 122 4.57 -10.06 31.66
C GLN A 122 3.45 -10.58 30.75
N ASP A 123 2.34 -11.06 31.32
CA ASP A 123 1.19 -11.54 30.56
C ASP A 123 0.49 -10.41 29.81
N GLU A 124 0.35 -9.24 30.44
CA GLU A 124 -0.18 -8.04 29.80
C GLU A 124 0.72 -7.57 28.65
N ALA A 125 2.04 -7.51 28.87
CA ALA A 125 3.00 -7.17 27.83
C ALA A 125 2.95 -8.16 26.66
N ARG A 126 2.78 -9.46 26.92
CA ARG A 126 2.60 -10.48 25.87
C ARG A 126 1.31 -10.25 25.08
N ARG A 127 0.20 -9.94 25.74
CA ARG A 127 -1.09 -9.63 25.07
C ARG A 127 -0.98 -8.40 24.17
N LEU A 128 -0.37 -7.32 24.67
CA LEU A 128 -0.15 -6.10 23.89
C LEU A 128 0.77 -6.32 22.69
N ALA A 129 1.82 -7.13 22.86
CA ALA A 129 2.72 -7.49 21.77
C ALA A 129 2.01 -8.31 20.68
N GLU A 130 1.16 -9.27 21.08
CA GLU A 130 0.37 -10.07 20.16
C GLU A 130 -0.68 -9.23 19.43
N GLU A 131 -1.39 -8.36 20.14
CA GLU A 131 -2.35 -7.43 19.55
C GLU A 131 -1.68 -6.50 18.53
N THR A 132 -0.51 -5.95 18.87
CA THR A 132 0.28 -5.10 17.97
C THR A 132 0.68 -5.86 16.71
N ARG A 133 1.12 -7.12 16.85
CA ARG A 133 1.47 -7.99 15.71
C ARG A 133 0.27 -8.24 14.80
N LEU A 134 -0.88 -8.59 15.37
CA LEU A 134 -2.12 -8.84 14.61
C LEU A 134 -2.64 -7.57 13.92
N ASN A 135 -2.53 -6.41 14.57
CA ASN A 135 -2.96 -5.15 13.98
C ASN A 135 -2.05 -4.75 12.81
N LYS A 136 -0.74 -4.96 12.95
CA LYS A 136 0.21 -4.77 11.85
C LYS A 136 -0.08 -5.70 10.67
N GLU A 137 -0.33 -6.98 10.92
CA GLU A 137 -0.69 -7.95 9.89
C GLU A 137 -1.98 -7.57 9.16
N ARG A 138 -2.99 -7.06 9.87
CA ARG A 138 -4.22 -6.53 9.26
C ARG A 138 -3.96 -5.31 8.39
N GLN A 139 -3.14 -4.37 8.84
CA GLN A 139 -2.75 -3.20 8.05
C GLN A 139 -1.98 -3.59 6.79
N ASP A 140 -1.07 -4.57 6.89
CA ASP A 140 -0.32 -5.10 5.76
C ASP A 140 -1.25 -5.78 4.74
N ALA A 141 -2.19 -6.61 5.22
CA ALA A 141 -3.19 -7.25 4.37
C ALA A 141 -4.12 -6.24 3.68
N GLU A 142 -4.52 -5.17 4.38
CA GLU A 142 -5.34 -4.10 3.80
C GLU A 142 -4.57 -3.31 2.74
N ARG A 143 -3.31 -2.95 3.01
CA ARG A 143 -2.43 -2.30 2.03
C ARG A 143 -2.26 -3.15 0.78
N GLN A 144 -2.06 -4.46 0.94
CA GLN A 144 -1.94 -5.37 -0.20
C GLN A 144 -3.23 -5.39 -1.03
N ARG A 145 -4.40 -5.50 -0.40
CA ARG A 145 -5.69 -5.46 -1.11
C ARG A 145 -5.89 -4.14 -1.86
N GLN A 146 -5.49 -3.02 -1.27
CA GLN A 146 -5.55 -1.71 -1.92
C GLN A 146 -4.61 -1.66 -3.14
N ALA A 147 -3.39 -2.16 -3.02
CA ALA A 147 -2.44 -2.24 -4.13
C ALA A 147 -2.96 -3.12 -5.28
N ASP A 148 -3.47 -4.32 -4.97
CA ASP A 148 -4.06 -5.23 -5.94
C ASP A 148 -5.27 -4.59 -6.65
N SER A 149 -6.14 -3.90 -5.89
CA SER A 149 -7.29 -3.18 -6.46
C SER A 149 -6.89 -2.01 -7.36
N TRP A 150 -5.73 -1.40 -7.10
CA TRP A 150 -5.19 -0.32 -7.91
C TRP A 150 -4.61 -0.85 -9.22
N HIS A 151 -3.88 -1.97 -9.15
CA HIS A 151 -3.39 -2.68 -10.34
C HIS A 151 -4.52 -3.12 -11.28
N ASP A 152 -5.59 -3.74 -10.74
CA ASP A 152 -6.76 -4.14 -11.54
C ASP A 152 -7.43 -2.93 -12.22
N ARG A 153 -7.55 -1.80 -11.52
CA ARG A 153 -8.09 -0.56 -12.09
C ARG A 153 -7.22 -0.01 -13.22
N LEU A 154 -5.90 -0.02 -13.07
CA LEU A 154 -4.99 0.41 -14.13
C LEU A 154 -5.06 -0.49 -15.35
N GLN A 155 -5.08 -1.80 -15.15
CA GLN A 155 -5.19 -2.75 -16.26
C GLN A 155 -6.49 -2.53 -17.05
N LYS A 156 -7.62 -2.36 -16.37
CA LYS A 156 -8.91 -2.04 -17.01
C LYS A 156 -8.89 -0.71 -17.76
N LEU A 157 -8.15 0.28 -17.26
CA LEU A 157 -8.02 1.57 -17.94
C LEU A 157 -7.18 1.42 -19.21
N ASP A 158 -6.06 0.69 -19.14
CA ASP A 158 -5.20 0.42 -20.30
C ASP A 158 -5.96 -0.36 -21.37
N GLU A 159 -6.67 -1.43 -21.00
CA GLU A 159 -7.52 -2.19 -21.93
C GLU A 159 -8.60 -1.31 -22.60
N ARG A 160 -9.19 -0.35 -21.87
CA ARG A 160 -10.16 0.61 -22.45
C ARG A 160 -9.49 1.55 -23.43
N ASN A 161 -8.33 2.11 -23.07
CA ASN A 161 -7.58 3.03 -23.93
C ASN A 161 -7.12 2.34 -25.21
N GLN A 162 -6.62 1.09 -25.11
CA GLN A 162 -6.24 0.29 -26.27
C GLN A 162 -7.44 0.02 -27.20
N ARG A 163 -8.61 -0.31 -26.65
CA ARG A 163 -9.84 -0.50 -27.44
C ARG A 163 -10.28 0.79 -28.14
N GLN A 164 -10.21 1.94 -27.46
CA GLN A 164 -10.53 3.24 -28.04
C GLN A 164 -9.55 3.61 -29.16
N ALA A 165 -8.25 3.48 -28.91
CA ALA A 165 -7.22 3.76 -29.91
C ALA A 165 -7.37 2.86 -31.15
N ALA A 166 -7.69 1.58 -30.97
CA ALA A 166 -7.96 0.66 -32.07
C ALA A 166 -9.23 1.05 -32.86
N ALA A 167 -10.30 1.45 -32.17
CA ALA A 167 -11.53 1.91 -32.81
C ALA A 167 -11.31 3.20 -33.62
N GLU A 168 -10.60 4.18 -33.06
CA GLU A 168 -10.25 5.42 -33.77
C GLU A 168 -9.35 5.15 -34.97
N ALA A 169 -8.35 4.27 -34.84
CA ALA A 169 -7.50 3.91 -35.95
C ALA A 169 -8.29 3.25 -37.09
N ALA A 170 -9.22 2.35 -36.76
CA ALA A 170 -10.10 1.72 -37.72
C ALA A 170 -11.05 2.73 -38.39
N GLU A 171 -11.60 3.68 -37.64
CA GLU A 171 -12.44 4.75 -38.19
C GLU A 171 -11.65 5.65 -39.14
N ARG A 172 -10.46 6.12 -38.74
CA ARG A 172 -9.57 6.92 -39.60
C ARG A 172 -9.20 6.15 -40.87
N GLN A 173 -8.97 4.85 -40.78
CA GLN A 173 -8.70 4.03 -41.96
C GLN A 173 -9.92 3.95 -42.88
N ARG A 174 -11.13 3.78 -42.35
CA ARG A 174 -12.37 3.80 -43.13
C ARG A 174 -12.59 5.14 -43.81
N GLN A 175 -12.42 6.24 -43.08
CA GLN A 175 -12.53 7.60 -43.64
C GLN A 175 -11.51 7.83 -44.77
N ARG A 176 -10.26 7.37 -44.61
CA ARG A 176 -9.25 7.44 -45.69
C ARG A 176 -9.64 6.60 -46.89
N GLN A 177 -10.14 5.39 -46.69
CA GLN A 177 -10.59 4.52 -47.78
C GLN A 177 -11.81 5.11 -48.51
N GLU A 178 -12.74 5.69 -47.78
CA GLU A 178 -13.91 6.37 -48.35
C GLU A 178 -13.47 7.61 -49.14
N LEU A 179 -12.59 8.44 -48.59
CA LEU A 179 -12.02 9.58 -49.31
C LEU A 179 -11.27 9.14 -50.57
N GLN A 180 -10.49 8.05 -50.51
CA GLN A 180 -9.81 7.49 -51.68
C GLN A 180 -10.81 6.98 -52.73
N ARG A 181 -11.91 6.34 -52.31
CA ARG A 181 -12.98 5.86 -53.21
C ARG A 181 -13.70 7.03 -53.86
N GLU A 182 -14.07 8.05 -53.09
CA GLU A 182 -14.67 9.29 -53.58
C GLU A 182 -13.75 9.96 -54.59
N GLN A 183 -12.46 10.11 -54.25
CA GLN A 183 -11.45 10.67 -55.14
C GLN A 183 -11.22 9.82 -56.39
N ALA A 184 -11.42 8.52 -56.34
CA ALA A 184 -11.27 7.63 -57.49
C ALA A 184 -12.50 7.61 -58.42
N LYS A 185 -13.63 8.25 -58.04
CA LYS A 185 -14.81 8.34 -58.90
C LYS A 185 -14.46 8.97 -60.25
N PRO A 186 -14.95 8.43 -61.38
CA PRO A 186 -14.64 8.94 -62.72
C PRO A 186 -14.86 10.45 -62.88
N GLN A 187 -15.97 10.99 -62.36
CA GLN A 187 -16.25 12.44 -62.35
C GLN A 187 -15.14 13.26 -61.67
N ASN A 188 -14.65 12.80 -60.51
CA ASN A 188 -13.61 13.50 -59.75
C ASN A 188 -12.23 13.37 -60.41
N VAL A 189 -11.95 12.23 -61.05
CA VAL A 189 -10.75 12.04 -61.87
C VAL A 189 -10.77 13.01 -63.06
N LEU A 190 -11.90 13.12 -63.77
CA LEU A 190 -12.06 14.03 -64.89
C LEU A 190 -11.93 15.49 -64.47
N MET A 191 -12.56 15.89 -63.36
CA MET A 191 -12.44 17.24 -62.81
C MET A 191 -10.99 17.61 -62.48
N ARG A 192 -10.21 16.70 -61.87
CA ARG A 192 -8.79 16.94 -61.57
C ARG A 192 -7.95 17.04 -62.84
N LEU A 193 -8.19 16.15 -63.80
CA LEU A 193 -7.52 16.20 -65.10
C LEU A 193 -7.76 17.55 -65.79
N TYR A 194 -9.01 18.03 -65.82
CA TYR A 194 -9.33 19.33 -66.38
C TYR A 194 -8.65 20.47 -65.62
N ALA A 195 -8.61 20.42 -64.29
CA ALA A 195 -7.91 21.42 -63.50
C ALA A 195 -6.42 21.48 -63.87
N SER A 196 -5.74 20.33 -63.95
CA SER A 196 -4.33 20.28 -64.36
C SER A 196 -4.12 20.81 -65.78
N TYR A 197 -4.99 20.46 -66.74
CA TYR A 197 -4.90 20.98 -68.10
C TYR A 197 -5.13 22.50 -68.17
N ILE A 198 -6.08 23.04 -67.39
CA ILE A 198 -6.32 24.49 -67.30
C ILE A 198 -5.07 25.21 -66.82
N GLU A 199 -4.38 24.68 -65.79
CA GLU A 199 -3.14 25.28 -65.31
C GLU A 199 -1.99 25.15 -66.32
N VAL A 200 -1.87 24.02 -67.04
CA VAL A 200 -0.91 23.88 -68.16
C VAL A 200 -1.16 24.96 -69.21
N LYS A 201 -2.42 25.20 -69.56
CA LYS A 201 -2.78 26.26 -70.51
C LYS A 201 -2.42 27.65 -69.97
N ARG A 202 -2.65 27.93 -68.68
CA ARG A 202 -2.21 29.21 -68.07
C ARG A 202 -0.70 29.37 -68.07
N CYS A 203 0.05 28.31 -67.80
CA CYS A 203 1.51 28.29 -67.89
C CYS A 203 2.01 28.63 -69.29
N HIS A 204 1.36 28.10 -70.32
CA HIS A 204 1.64 28.43 -71.71
C HIS A 204 1.31 29.90 -72.02
N ASP A 205 0.13 30.38 -71.60
CA ASP A 205 -0.37 31.70 -71.96
C ASP A 205 0.33 32.84 -71.18
N SER A 206 0.87 32.60 -69.98
CA SER A 206 1.43 33.64 -69.08
C SER A 206 2.66 34.37 -69.63
N LEU A 207 3.41 33.71 -70.51
CA LEU A 207 4.61 34.26 -71.15
C LEU A 207 4.49 34.30 -72.68
N ALA A 208 3.27 34.24 -73.22
CA ALA A 208 3.05 34.29 -74.66
C ALA A 208 3.71 35.52 -75.29
N GLY A 209 4.51 35.31 -76.35
CA GLY A 209 5.27 36.36 -77.03
C GLY A 209 6.61 36.74 -76.39
N LYS A 210 7.05 36.05 -75.33
CA LYS A 210 8.38 36.23 -74.72
C LYS A 210 9.37 35.17 -75.23
N ALA A 211 10.66 35.44 -75.08
CA ALA A 211 11.73 34.54 -75.51
C ALA A 211 11.82 33.24 -74.70
N PHE A 212 11.26 33.23 -73.49
CA PHE A 212 11.22 32.07 -72.59
C PHE A 212 9.76 31.81 -72.19
N VAL A 213 9.37 30.53 -72.22
CA VAL A 213 8.04 30.05 -71.85
C VAL A 213 8.16 28.95 -70.81
N TYR A 214 7.11 28.74 -70.02
CA TYR A 214 7.04 27.63 -69.07
C TYR A 214 6.66 26.30 -69.74
N VAL A 215 5.77 26.38 -70.72
CA VAL A 215 5.20 25.26 -71.47
C VAL A 215 5.21 25.69 -72.94
N ASP A 216 5.81 24.89 -73.80
CA ASP A 216 5.84 25.17 -75.24
C ASP A 216 4.58 24.67 -75.96
N ASP A 217 4.44 25.02 -77.24
CA ASP A 217 3.28 24.61 -78.06
C ASP A 217 3.15 23.09 -78.15
N ARG A 218 4.26 22.36 -78.17
CA ARG A 218 4.28 20.89 -78.29
C ARG A 218 3.79 20.24 -77.01
N ASP A 219 4.21 20.73 -75.86
CA ASP A 219 3.77 20.26 -74.55
C ASP A 219 2.28 20.56 -74.33
N LEU A 220 1.80 21.74 -74.71
CA LEU A 220 0.37 22.06 -74.65
C LEU A 220 -0.46 21.17 -75.59
N ALA A 221 0.00 20.94 -76.82
CA ALA A 221 -0.66 20.04 -77.76
C ALA A 221 -0.73 18.60 -77.21
N THR A 222 0.39 18.11 -76.66
CA THR A 222 0.47 16.79 -76.02
C THR A 222 -0.49 16.69 -74.82
N ALA A 223 -0.50 17.69 -73.95
CA ALA A 223 -1.40 17.72 -72.79
C ALA A 223 -2.88 17.73 -73.20
N ARG A 224 -3.22 18.43 -74.28
CA ARG A 224 -4.58 18.44 -74.86
C ARG A 224 -4.98 17.06 -75.38
N GLU A 225 -4.11 16.40 -76.14
CA GLU A 225 -4.38 15.04 -76.67
C GLU A 225 -4.55 14.02 -75.53
N GLN A 226 -3.66 14.05 -74.55
CA GLN A 226 -3.73 13.20 -73.37
C GLN A 226 -5.02 13.43 -72.57
N THR A 227 -5.40 14.70 -72.37
CA THR A 227 -6.65 15.06 -71.67
C THR A 227 -7.87 14.50 -72.40
N LYS A 228 -7.94 14.67 -73.73
CA LYS A 228 -9.03 14.12 -74.56
C LYS A 228 -9.06 12.59 -74.53
N PHE A 229 -7.91 11.93 -74.53
CA PHE A 229 -7.84 10.47 -74.43
C PHE A 229 -8.40 9.97 -73.10
N VAL A 230 -7.97 10.56 -71.98
CA VAL A 230 -8.44 10.19 -70.63
C VAL A 230 -9.94 10.48 -70.49
N GLU A 231 -10.42 11.64 -70.96
CA GLU A 231 -11.85 11.95 -71.02
C GLU A 231 -12.62 10.84 -71.76
N GLY A 232 -12.19 10.48 -72.98
CA GLY A 232 -12.83 9.43 -73.76
C GLY A 232 -12.88 8.08 -73.04
N LYS A 233 -11.81 7.68 -72.36
CA LYS A 233 -11.77 6.44 -71.55
C LYS A 233 -12.73 6.50 -70.37
N LEU A 234 -12.80 7.63 -69.67
CA LEU A 234 -13.71 7.80 -68.53
C LEU A 234 -15.17 7.78 -68.96
N LEU A 235 -15.52 8.41 -70.09
CA LEU A 235 -16.88 8.41 -70.63
C LEU A 235 -17.33 7.03 -71.13
N ILE A 236 -16.41 6.23 -71.68
CA ILE A 236 -16.71 4.85 -72.07
C ILE A 236 -17.01 4.01 -70.81
N ALA A 237 -16.25 4.23 -69.73
CA ALA A 237 -16.44 3.52 -68.47
C ALA A 237 -17.71 3.97 -67.73
N ASP A 238 -18.03 5.26 -67.76
CA ASP A 238 -19.22 5.84 -67.14
C ASP A 238 -19.80 6.94 -68.06
N PRO A 239 -20.80 6.58 -68.90
CA PRO A 239 -21.44 7.54 -69.80
C PRO A 239 -22.29 8.60 -69.10
N ALA A 240 -22.56 8.47 -67.80
CA ALA A 240 -23.39 9.41 -67.04
C ALA A 240 -22.61 10.62 -66.51
N ILE A 241 -21.29 10.66 -66.70
CA ILE A 241 -20.42 11.78 -66.33
C ILE A 241 -20.88 13.07 -67.03
N ASP A 242 -21.18 14.11 -66.25
CA ASP A 242 -21.44 15.45 -66.76
C ASP A 242 -20.12 16.19 -66.95
N ARG A 243 -19.67 16.25 -68.21
CA ARG A 243 -18.43 16.91 -68.62
C ARG A 243 -18.46 18.41 -68.39
N ASP A 244 -19.59 19.05 -68.67
CA ASP A 244 -19.71 20.50 -68.55
C ASP A 244 -19.73 20.91 -67.08
N ALA A 245 -20.33 20.11 -66.21
CA ALA A 245 -20.18 20.27 -64.77
C ALA A 245 -18.73 20.05 -64.31
N ALA A 246 -18.07 18.96 -64.74
CA ALA A 246 -16.66 18.72 -64.39
C ALA A 246 -15.74 19.88 -64.82
N TRP A 247 -15.94 20.40 -66.04
CA TRP A 247 -15.17 21.51 -66.58
C TRP A 247 -15.45 22.82 -65.84
N ARG A 248 -16.71 23.12 -65.52
CA ARG A 248 -17.09 24.29 -64.71
C ARG A 248 -16.47 24.21 -63.32
N SER A 249 -16.61 23.09 -62.62
CA SER A 249 -16.01 22.89 -61.29
C SER A 249 -14.49 22.90 -61.30
N ALA A 250 -13.85 22.56 -62.43
CA ALA A 250 -12.40 22.69 -62.59
C ALA A 250 -11.95 24.15 -62.83
N ASN A 251 -12.81 24.99 -63.41
CA ASN A 251 -12.55 26.41 -63.66
C ASN A 251 -12.95 27.34 -62.51
N GLU A 252 -13.89 26.92 -61.66
CA GLU A 252 -14.20 27.65 -60.43
C GLU A 252 -12.91 27.81 -59.63
N LYS A 253 -12.51 29.07 -59.42
CA LYS A 253 -11.33 29.42 -58.63
C LYS A 253 -11.57 28.96 -57.20
N ASP A 254 -11.17 27.74 -56.90
CA ASP A 254 -10.98 27.28 -55.53
C ASP A 254 -9.58 27.76 -55.11
N PRO A 255 -9.47 28.86 -54.36
CA PRO A 255 -8.16 29.33 -53.90
C PRO A 255 -7.43 28.21 -53.17
N GLY A 256 -8.12 27.30 -52.45
CA GLY A 256 -7.50 26.22 -51.70
C GLY A 256 -6.89 25.09 -52.53
N ARG A 257 -7.28 24.91 -53.81
CA ARG A 257 -6.97 23.68 -54.55
C ARG A 257 -5.47 23.50 -54.83
N TRP A 258 -4.72 24.59 -54.97
CA TRP A 258 -3.29 24.56 -55.31
C TRP A 258 -2.43 25.53 -54.48
N LEU A 259 -2.99 26.20 -53.47
CA LEU A 259 -2.30 27.16 -52.60
C LEU A 259 -1.05 26.62 -51.88
N PHE A 260 -0.82 25.31 -51.91
CA PHE A 260 0.35 24.66 -51.32
C PHE A 260 1.51 24.46 -52.29
N MET A 261 1.33 24.67 -53.61
CA MET A 261 2.42 24.64 -54.57
C MET A 261 2.89 26.07 -54.82
N GLY A 262 4.09 26.40 -54.33
CA GLY A 262 4.78 27.63 -54.71
C GLY A 262 4.84 27.76 -56.24
N GLY A 263 4.78 28.99 -56.76
CA GLY A 263 4.92 29.26 -58.19
C GLY A 263 3.64 29.62 -58.96
N GLN A 264 2.44 29.25 -58.48
CA GLN A 264 1.20 29.65 -59.17
C GLN A 264 1.07 31.17 -59.29
N LEU A 265 1.38 31.91 -58.20
CA LEU A 265 1.33 33.37 -58.19
C LEU A 265 2.35 34.00 -59.17
N ASP A 266 3.50 33.36 -59.39
CA ASP A 266 4.49 33.85 -60.35
C ASP A 266 4.04 33.65 -61.79
N VAL A 267 3.41 32.51 -62.08
CA VAL A 267 2.77 32.23 -63.37
C VAL A 267 1.66 33.24 -63.63
N GLU A 268 0.79 33.51 -62.64
CA GLU A 268 -0.26 34.52 -62.76
C GLU A 268 0.29 35.94 -62.93
N ALA A 269 1.44 36.25 -62.31
CA ALA A 269 2.13 37.51 -62.47
C ALA A 269 2.92 37.63 -63.79
N GLY A 270 2.96 36.57 -64.62
CA GLY A 270 3.72 36.54 -65.86
C GLY A 270 5.23 36.71 -65.64
N LYS A 271 5.75 36.29 -64.49
CA LYS A 271 7.18 36.27 -64.16
C LYS A 271 7.73 34.89 -64.48
N LEU A 272 8.99 34.80 -64.91
CA LEU A 272 9.71 33.54 -65.07
C LEU A 272 10.51 33.28 -63.79
N THR A 273 10.09 32.31 -62.98
CA THR A 273 10.74 31.92 -61.73
C THR A 273 10.96 30.41 -61.70
N GLU A 274 11.87 29.94 -60.84
CA GLU A 274 12.10 28.50 -60.63
C GLU A 274 10.84 27.82 -60.08
N ASP A 275 10.18 28.44 -59.08
CA ASP A 275 8.93 27.97 -58.51
C ASP A 275 7.82 27.85 -59.57
N GLY A 276 7.69 28.86 -60.45
CA GLY A 276 6.75 28.79 -61.57
C GLY A 276 7.07 27.65 -62.55
N GLN A 277 8.36 27.37 -62.79
CA GLN A 277 8.78 26.25 -63.65
C GLN A 277 8.47 24.90 -63.00
N GLU A 278 8.67 24.77 -61.68
CA GLU A 278 8.32 23.55 -60.96
C GLU A 278 6.80 23.32 -60.96
N PHE A 279 6.01 24.36 -60.68
CA PHE A 279 4.55 24.32 -60.76
C PHE A 279 4.06 23.85 -62.14
N CYS A 280 4.54 24.48 -63.22
CA CYS A 280 4.11 24.15 -64.58
C CYS A 280 4.53 22.74 -65.00
N ARG A 281 5.76 22.30 -64.63
CA ARG A 281 6.21 20.92 -64.83
C ARG A 281 5.36 19.92 -64.05
N GLY A 282 4.98 20.25 -62.82
CA GLY A 282 4.09 19.44 -61.98
C GLY A 282 2.71 19.25 -62.61
N MET A 283 2.12 20.31 -63.19
CA MET A 283 0.83 20.24 -63.88
C MET A 283 0.90 19.41 -65.16
N LEU A 284 1.95 19.56 -65.97
CA LEU A 284 2.20 18.69 -67.12
C LEU A 284 2.36 17.22 -66.69
N ALA A 285 3.13 16.96 -65.64
CA ALA A 285 3.31 15.62 -65.09
C ALA A 285 2.00 15.02 -64.60
N ALA A 286 1.12 15.80 -63.95
CA ALA A 286 -0.18 15.34 -63.49
C ALA A 286 -1.10 14.89 -64.64
N VAL A 287 -1.15 15.65 -65.75
CA VAL A 287 -1.90 15.25 -66.96
C VAL A 287 -1.33 13.95 -67.52
N LYS A 288 0.00 13.87 -67.66
CA LYS A 288 0.70 12.69 -68.16
C LYS A 288 0.48 11.46 -67.28
N GLU A 289 0.48 11.62 -65.96
CA GLU A 289 0.26 10.51 -65.01
C GLU A 289 -1.14 9.91 -65.18
N GLN A 290 -2.19 10.74 -65.26
CA GLN A 290 -3.55 10.25 -65.50
C GLN A 290 -3.66 9.53 -66.85
N TYR A 291 -2.99 10.05 -67.87
CA TYR A 291 -2.91 9.40 -69.17
C TYR A 291 -2.26 8.01 -69.09
N LEU A 292 -1.08 7.89 -68.48
CA LEU A 292 -0.37 6.61 -68.35
C LEU A 292 -1.13 5.61 -67.47
N ARG A 293 -1.88 6.08 -66.46
CA ARG A 293 -2.71 5.22 -65.61
C ARG A 293 -3.82 4.51 -66.38
N LEU A 294 -4.41 5.17 -67.38
CA LEU A 294 -5.45 4.59 -68.25
C LEU A 294 -4.89 4.02 -69.57
N ASN A 295 -3.61 4.26 -69.87
CA ASN A 295 -2.91 3.75 -71.04
C ASN A 295 -1.51 3.23 -70.67
N PRO A 296 -1.41 2.11 -69.93
CA PRO A 296 -0.13 1.60 -69.47
C PRO A 296 0.80 1.22 -70.63
N ASP A 297 0.24 0.80 -71.77
CA ASP A 297 1.01 0.43 -72.97
C ASP A 297 1.78 1.61 -73.56
N ALA A 298 1.34 2.86 -73.33
CA ALA A 298 2.06 4.06 -73.77
C ALA A 298 3.34 4.33 -72.98
N ALA A 299 3.52 3.70 -71.80
CA ALA A 299 4.77 3.76 -71.06
C ALA A 299 5.84 2.81 -71.63
N ILE A 300 5.42 1.79 -72.38
CA ILE A 300 6.32 0.79 -72.95
C ILE A 300 6.94 1.38 -74.21
N VAL A 301 8.20 1.80 -74.11
CA VAL A 301 8.99 2.20 -75.28
C VAL A 301 9.15 0.97 -76.16
N LYS A 302 8.44 0.93 -77.28
CA LYS A 302 8.66 -0.10 -78.30
C LYS A 302 10.05 0.10 -78.86
N LYS A 303 10.83 -0.98 -78.90
CA LYS A 303 12.16 -0.94 -79.49
C LYS A 303 11.97 -0.87 -81.01
N ASP A 304 12.17 0.31 -81.58
CA ASP A 304 11.99 0.58 -83.01
C ASP A 304 13.22 0.19 -83.84
N PHE A 305 13.89 -0.92 -83.50
CA PHE A 305 15.07 -1.47 -84.19
C PHE A 305 14.94 -2.98 -84.42
#